data_AF-A0A5N6YLF4-F1
#
_entry.id   AF-A0A5N6YLF4-F1
#
_cell.length_a   1.000
_cell.length_b   1.000
_cell.length_c   1.000
_cell.angle_alpha   90.00
_cell.angle_beta   90.00
_cell.angle_gamma   90.00
#
_symmetry.space_group_name_H-M   'P 1'
#
loop_
_entity.id
_entity.type
_entity.pdbx_description
1 polymer ?
#
loop_
_entity_poly.entity_id
_entity_poly.type
_entity_poly.pdbx_seq_one_letter_code
_entity_poly.pdbx_strand_id
1 'polypeptide(L)'
;MLATISRAGLDSLANSSVNKDDPRVTECTVIGSYNWLNRKNSIIVIPGKPPAWTPMAALENLAEDNGEYFRDPNAARYPSYPLQPAVEAILRMNDTFESNNVDIVACGSTMGNLLRYVRNIDKDYRIIIEAVGSTVFFVCWENSPTETIPGVRGYGHTFPEASTTWEEGVKGSESHQRMLGMLSALFEESTVTSHAPEDKEHLVIQTGGQSVSQSSIFNLKTRSFRRKDDNILGEELPRMWVSQISNFILAFHEDGLFNDVRVQDVREEVKIWEKEQENSLRQFAALLKFLTAFAQGRADGWFEVVHDEESKILQFRELDKNVNRALPESLKERWSSGSTAAVVLGGISSDDWVEAPK
;
A
#
# COMPACT_ATOMS: atom_id res chain seq x y z
N MET A 1 -4.30 15.95 -22.63
CA MET A 1 -3.23 16.45 -21.75
C MET A 1 -3.79 17.63 -20.97
N LEU A 2 -3.68 17.62 -19.65
CA LEU A 2 -4.30 18.61 -18.75
C LEU A 2 -3.29 19.61 -18.20
N ALA A 3 -2.14 19.12 -17.71
CA ALA A 3 -1.07 19.94 -17.14
C ALA A 3 0.23 19.12 -17.08
N THR A 4 1.33 19.76 -16.71
CA THR A 4 2.61 19.09 -16.44
C THR A 4 3.33 19.78 -15.28
N ILE A 5 4.11 19.04 -14.50
CA ILE A 5 5.02 19.61 -13.51
C ILE A 5 6.42 19.02 -13.67
N SER A 6 7.40 19.89 -13.91
CA SER A 6 8.83 19.55 -13.92
C SER A 6 9.41 19.68 -12.51
N ARG A 7 10.61 19.12 -12.30
CA ARG A 7 11.31 19.25 -11.01
C ARG A 7 11.63 20.71 -10.66
N ALA A 8 12.03 21.53 -11.64
CA ALA A 8 12.24 22.97 -11.45
C ALA A 8 10.93 23.72 -11.10
N GLY A 9 9.81 23.29 -11.68
CA GLY A 9 8.49 23.80 -11.27
C GLY A 9 8.16 23.42 -9.83
N LEU A 10 8.52 22.20 -9.42
CA LEU A 10 8.33 21.72 -8.06
C LEU A 10 9.22 22.45 -7.04
N ASP A 11 10.46 22.77 -7.39
CA ASP A 11 11.35 23.62 -6.58
C ASP A 11 10.73 24.99 -6.32
N SER A 12 10.19 25.60 -7.39
CA SER A 12 9.52 26.89 -7.30
C SER A 12 8.29 26.82 -6.40
N LEU A 13 7.51 25.75 -6.53
CA LEU A 13 6.33 25.49 -5.71
C LEU A 13 6.70 25.31 -4.23
N ALA A 14 7.69 24.48 -3.94
CA ALA A 14 8.15 24.22 -2.57
C ALA A 14 8.67 25.49 -1.88
N ASN A 15 9.41 26.33 -2.61
CA ASN A 15 9.93 27.59 -2.09
C ASN A 15 8.84 28.67 -1.90
N SER A 16 7.72 28.57 -2.61
CA SER A 16 6.58 29.50 -2.47
C SER A 16 5.64 29.17 -1.31
N SER A 17 5.77 27.99 -0.69
CA SER A 17 4.94 27.56 0.44
C SER A 17 5.12 28.50 1.63
N VAL A 18 4.01 29.03 2.16
CA VAL A 18 3.98 29.96 3.30
C VAL A 18 4.43 29.29 4.60
N ASN A 19 4.29 27.97 4.70
CA ASN A 19 4.70 27.21 5.88
C ASN A 19 6.15 26.76 5.73
N LYS A 20 7.03 27.30 6.60
CA LYS A 20 8.49 27.06 6.59
C LYS A 20 8.90 25.86 7.44
N ASP A 21 7.97 25.26 8.18
CA ASP A 21 8.26 24.07 8.97
C ASP A 21 8.50 22.88 8.04
N ASP A 22 9.55 22.13 8.31
CA ASP A 22 9.87 20.94 7.52
C ASP A 22 8.78 19.89 7.69
N PRO A 23 8.30 19.28 6.60
CA PRO A 23 7.29 18.24 6.67
C PRO A 23 7.86 17.06 7.43
N ARG A 24 7.10 16.60 8.42
CA ARG A 24 7.41 15.44 9.24
C ARG A 24 6.20 14.55 9.32
N VAL A 25 6.45 13.26 9.46
CA VAL A 25 5.39 12.34 9.85
C VAL A 25 5.14 12.48 11.34
N THR A 26 3.89 12.77 11.71
CA THR A 26 3.45 12.87 13.10
C THR A 26 2.20 12.02 13.31
N GLU A 27 2.01 11.59 14.55
CA GLU A 27 0.78 10.92 15.01
C GLU A 27 0.40 9.67 14.18
N CYS A 28 1.39 8.85 13.83
CA CYS A 28 1.16 7.60 13.09
C CYS A 28 0.39 6.59 13.96
N THR A 29 -0.86 6.32 13.59
CA THR A 29 -1.75 5.37 14.26
C THR A 29 -2.37 4.40 13.26
N VAL A 30 -2.73 3.21 13.73
CA VAL A 30 -3.38 2.19 12.89
C VAL A 30 -4.86 2.41 12.99
N ILE A 31 -5.49 2.79 11.89
CA ILE A 31 -6.92 3.14 11.85
C ILE A 31 -7.79 2.06 11.21
N GLY A 32 -7.16 1.09 10.55
CA GLY A 32 -7.84 -0.08 10.04
C GLY A 32 -6.84 -1.13 9.55
N SER A 33 -7.30 -2.37 9.44
CA SER A 33 -6.54 -3.47 8.87
C SER A 33 -7.48 -4.54 8.32
N TYR A 34 -7.01 -5.26 7.32
CA TYR A 34 -7.72 -6.42 6.78
C TYR A 34 -6.75 -7.47 6.23
N ASN A 35 -7.26 -8.67 5.97
CA ASN A 35 -6.55 -9.69 5.21
C ASN A 35 -7.38 -10.10 4.01
N TRP A 36 -6.73 -10.39 2.89
CA TRP A 36 -7.34 -11.20 1.83
C TRP A 36 -7.21 -12.68 2.18
N LEU A 37 -8.30 -13.43 2.08
CA LEU A 37 -8.24 -14.89 2.16
C LEU A 37 -7.88 -15.49 0.81
N ASN A 38 -7.04 -16.53 0.81
CA ASN A 38 -6.77 -17.35 -0.36
C ASN A 38 -7.97 -18.27 -0.66
N ARG A 39 -9.01 -17.67 -1.24
CA ARG A 39 -10.26 -18.34 -1.61
C ARG A 39 -10.66 -17.89 -3.01
N LYS A 40 -11.60 -18.63 -3.59
CA LYS A 40 -12.24 -18.24 -4.84
C LYS A 40 -12.89 -16.88 -4.66
N ASN A 41 -13.81 -16.70 -3.72
CA ASN A 41 -14.53 -15.43 -3.57
C ASN A 41 -13.62 -14.32 -3.02
N SER A 42 -13.89 -13.07 -3.40
CA SER A 42 -13.23 -11.88 -2.84
C SER A 42 -13.66 -11.71 -1.38
N ILE A 43 -12.96 -12.39 -0.47
CA ILE A 43 -13.26 -12.42 0.97
C ILE A 43 -12.16 -11.71 1.72
N ILE A 44 -12.55 -10.73 2.54
CA ILE A 44 -11.66 -10.08 3.50
C ILE A 44 -12.04 -10.38 4.94
N VAL A 45 -11.05 -10.37 5.83
CA VAL A 45 -11.23 -10.47 7.28
C VAL A 45 -10.89 -9.12 7.93
N ILE A 46 -11.81 -8.58 8.74
CA ILE A 46 -11.67 -7.30 9.46
C ILE A 46 -11.99 -7.51 10.95
N PRO A 47 -11.14 -7.06 11.91
CA PRO A 47 -9.78 -6.59 11.70
C PRO A 47 -8.89 -7.68 11.10
N GLY A 48 -7.95 -7.26 10.25
CA GLY A 48 -6.89 -8.15 9.79
C GLY A 48 -5.77 -8.30 10.83
N LYS A 49 -5.00 -9.38 10.73
CA LYS A 49 -3.78 -9.66 11.49
C LYS A 49 -2.66 -10.13 10.53
N PRO A 50 -1.43 -9.58 10.61
CA PRO A 50 -0.30 -10.07 9.81
C PRO A 50 0.14 -11.46 10.26
N PRO A 51 0.87 -12.22 9.42
CA PRO A 51 1.42 -13.49 9.85
C PRO A 51 2.51 -13.24 10.89
N ALA A 52 2.55 -14.05 11.95
CA ALA A 52 3.50 -13.90 13.03
C ALA A 52 4.90 -14.37 12.61
N TRP A 53 5.95 -13.70 13.07
CA TRP A 53 7.33 -14.16 12.87
C TRP A 53 7.55 -15.48 13.61
N THR A 54 7.75 -16.55 12.84
CA THR A 54 7.96 -17.92 13.32
C THR A 54 9.09 -18.54 12.49
N PRO A 55 10.33 -18.08 12.71
CA PRO A 55 11.46 -18.47 11.86
C PRO A 55 11.66 -19.98 11.91
N MET A 56 11.99 -20.57 10.76
CA MET A 56 12.31 -22.00 10.68
C MET A 56 13.47 -22.34 11.61
N ALA A 57 13.33 -23.42 12.38
CA ALA A 57 14.38 -23.93 13.24
C ALA A 57 15.50 -24.67 12.46
N ALA A 58 15.23 -25.04 11.19
CA ALA A 58 16.12 -25.87 10.38
C ALA A 58 16.57 -25.14 9.10
N LEU A 59 17.84 -25.34 8.76
CA LEU A 59 18.52 -24.85 7.55
C LEU A 59 18.12 -25.70 6.33
N GLU A 60 16.84 -25.73 5.99
CA GLU A 60 16.39 -26.35 4.74
C GLU A 60 16.59 -25.37 3.58
N ASN A 61 17.01 -25.92 2.43
CA ASN A 61 17.15 -25.13 1.22
C ASN A 61 15.76 -24.84 0.66
N LEU A 62 15.37 -23.56 0.64
CA LEU A 62 14.08 -23.14 0.12
C LEU A 62 14.05 -23.21 -1.40
N ALA A 63 12.88 -23.52 -1.98
CA ALA A 63 12.68 -23.38 -3.41
C ALA A 63 12.67 -21.89 -3.80
N GLU A 64 13.21 -21.59 -4.99
CA GLU A 64 13.12 -20.25 -5.56
C GLU A 64 11.65 -19.87 -5.82
N ASP A 65 11.33 -18.58 -5.69
CA ASP A 65 10.02 -18.02 -5.99
C ASP A 65 9.58 -18.45 -7.41
N ASN A 66 8.42 -19.10 -7.51
CA ASN A 66 7.88 -19.63 -8.78
C ASN A 66 6.41 -19.28 -9.03
N GLY A 67 5.84 -18.41 -8.18
CA GLY A 67 4.46 -17.98 -8.29
C GLY A 67 4.24 -16.82 -9.25
N GLU A 68 2.97 -16.54 -9.54
CA GLU A 68 2.55 -15.32 -10.22
C GLU A 68 2.36 -14.20 -9.18
N TYR A 69 3.11 -13.10 -9.29
CA TYR A 69 3.05 -12.01 -8.32
C TYR A 69 2.46 -10.77 -8.97
N PHE A 70 1.32 -10.29 -8.49
CA PHE A 70 0.69 -9.09 -9.03
C PHE A 70 1.37 -7.82 -8.54
N ARG A 71 1.40 -6.80 -9.41
CA ARG A 71 1.86 -5.46 -9.06
C ARG A 71 0.96 -4.79 -8.03
N ASP A 72 -0.35 -5.01 -8.15
CA ASP A 72 -1.37 -4.53 -7.21
C ASP A 72 -2.28 -5.70 -6.80
N PRO A 73 -2.06 -6.29 -5.60
CA PRO A 73 -2.90 -7.36 -5.10
C PRO A 73 -4.37 -6.97 -4.93
N ASN A 74 -4.66 -5.72 -4.57
CA ASN A 74 -6.05 -5.27 -4.36
C ASN A 74 -6.78 -5.16 -5.70
N ALA A 75 -6.13 -4.59 -6.71
CA ALA A 75 -6.69 -4.52 -8.06
C ALA A 75 -6.86 -5.92 -8.67
N ALA A 76 -5.92 -6.84 -8.44
CA ALA A 76 -6.03 -8.22 -8.94
C ALA A 76 -7.19 -9.00 -8.31
N ARG A 77 -7.54 -8.69 -7.06
CA ARG A 77 -8.59 -9.38 -6.28
C ARG A 77 -9.98 -8.77 -6.42
N TYR A 78 -10.02 -7.46 -6.60
CA TYR A 78 -11.27 -6.72 -6.68
C TYR A 78 -11.12 -5.50 -7.59
N PRO A 79 -10.99 -5.74 -8.91
CA PRO A 79 -10.59 -4.73 -9.88
C PRO A 79 -11.59 -3.57 -9.96
N SER A 80 -12.88 -3.83 -9.75
CA SER A 80 -13.93 -2.82 -9.84
C SER A 80 -13.73 -1.69 -8.83
N TYR A 81 -13.30 -2.00 -7.60
CA TYR A 81 -13.11 -1.03 -6.52
C TYR A 81 -11.92 -1.40 -5.60
N PRO A 82 -10.66 -1.22 -6.06
CA PRO A 82 -9.48 -1.70 -5.34
C PRO A 82 -9.32 -1.15 -3.92
N LEU A 83 -9.86 0.05 -3.63
CA LEU A 83 -9.77 0.68 -2.30
C LEU A 83 -11.01 0.43 -1.42
N GLN A 84 -12.05 -0.24 -1.93
CA GLN A 84 -13.25 -0.56 -1.12
C GLN A 84 -12.90 -1.37 0.16
N PRO A 85 -12.04 -2.41 0.12
CA PRO A 85 -11.64 -3.14 1.32
C PRO A 85 -11.03 -2.26 2.41
N ALA A 86 -10.16 -1.32 2.03
CA ALA A 86 -9.50 -0.42 2.96
C ALA A 86 -10.51 0.52 3.64
N VAL A 87 -11.43 1.12 2.87
CA VAL A 87 -12.46 2.01 3.42
C VAL A 87 -13.45 1.25 4.31
N GLU A 88 -13.88 0.05 3.93
CA GLU A 88 -14.73 -0.80 4.77
C GLU A 88 -14.04 -1.16 6.08
N ALA A 89 -12.75 -1.49 6.05
CA ALA A 89 -11.98 -1.79 7.26
C ALA A 89 -11.87 -0.59 8.21
N ILE A 90 -11.60 0.62 7.70
CA ILE A 90 -11.55 1.84 8.52
C ILE A 90 -12.91 2.08 9.21
N LEU A 91 -13.99 2.13 8.43
CA LEU A 91 -15.31 2.51 8.94
C LEU A 91 -15.94 1.44 9.86
N ARG A 92 -15.51 0.18 9.77
CA ARG A 92 -15.98 -0.92 10.65
C ARG A 92 -15.15 -1.05 11.91
N MET A 93 -13.87 -0.69 11.87
CA MET A 93 -12.99 -0.75 13.05
C MET A 93 -13.13 0.46 13.95
N ASN A 94 -13.60 1.59 13.43
CA ASN A 94 -13.88 2.80 14.20
C ASN A 94 -15.19 3.45 13.74
N ASP A 95 -16.24 3.27 14.54
CA ASP A 95 -17.58 3.83 14.31
C ASP A 95 -17.69 5.34 14.61
N THR A 96 -16.61 5.95 15.10
CA THR A 96 -16.48 7.40 15.32
C THR A 96 -15.45 8.05 14.39
N PHE A 97 -14.99 7.33 13.36
CA PHE A 97 -13.98 7.85 12.44
C PHE A 97 -14.51 9.03 11.62
N GLU A 98 -13.83 10.17 11.73
CA GLU A 98 -14.17 11.39 10.99
C GLU A 98 -13.47 11.39 9.61
N SER A 99 -14.03 10.66 8.64
CA SER A 99 -13.47 10.54 7.29
C SER A 99 -13.30 11.88 6.56
N ASN A 100 -14.10 12.89 6.91
CA ASN A 100 -14.02 14.22 6.31
C ASN A 100 -12.75 15.01 6.70
N ASN A 101 -12.05 14.59 7.77
CA ASN A 101 -10.79 15.20 8.20
C ASN A 101 -9.56 14.56 7.51
N VAL A 102 -9.79 13.70 6.51
CA VAL A 102 -8.72 13.09 5.72
C VAL A 102 -8.54 13.86 4.41
N ASP A 103 -7.35 14.41 4.20
CA ASP A 103 -7.02 15.10 2.94
C ASP A 103 -6.67 14.12 1.81
N ILE A 104 -5.88 13.08 2.12
CA ILE A 104 -5.32 12.15 1.13
C ILE A 104 -5.49 10.71 1.59
N VAL A 105 -5.90 9.83 0.67
CA VAL A 105 -5.82 8.37 0.82
C VAL A 105 -4.96 7.81 -0.30
N ALA A 106 -3.94 7.02 0.04
CA ALA A 106 -3.06 6.43 -0.96
C ALA A 106 -2.47 5.09 -0.50
N CYS A 107 -2.04 4.26 -1.44
CA CYS A 107 -1.19 3.11 -1.12
C CYS A 107 0.29 3.52 -1.02
N GLY A 108 1.06 2.74 -0.26
CA GLY A 108 2.49 2.96 -0.03
C GLY A 108 3.33 2.90 -1.31
N SER A 109 2.89 2.15 -2.32
CA SER A 109 3.56 2.10 -3.63
C SER A 109 3.44 3.43 -4.39
N THR A 110 2.23 4.02 -4.42
CA THR A 110 1.97 5.35 -5.00
C THR A 110 2.82 6.42 -4.31
N MET A 111 2.82 6.44 -2.98
CA MET A 111 3.65 7.36 -2.21
C MET A 111 5.15 7.15 -2.47
N GLY A 112 5.58 5.90 -2.54
CA GLY A 112 6.96 5.55 -2.90
C GLY A 112 7.35 6.03 -4.30
N ASN A 113 6.45 5.98 -5.29
CA ASN A 113 6.71 6.47 -6.65
C ASN A 113 6.80 8.00 -6.71
N LEU A 114 5.89 8.72 -6.06
CA LEU A 114 5.97 10.18 -5.95
C LEU A 114 7.22 10.62 -5.17
N LEU A 115 7.60 9.88 -4.12
CA LEU A 115 8.81 10.14 -3.34
C LEU A 115 10.09 9.84 -4.15
N ARG A 116 10.07 8.84 -5.05
CA ARG A 116 11.16 8.60 -6.00
C ARG A 116 11.34 9.78 -6.95
N TYR A 117 10.25 10.30 -7.51
CA TYR A 117 10.29 11.42 -8.45
C TYR A 117 10.97 12.66 -7.84
N VAL A 118 10.58 13.07 -6.63
CA VAL A 118 11.19 14.24 -5.96
C VAL A 118 12.65 13.99 -5.56
N ARG A 119 13.03 12.72 -5.34
CA ARG A 119 14.41 12.31 -5.06
C ARG A 119 15.25 12.09 -6.31
N ASN A 120 14.75 12.48 -7.49
CA ASN A 120 15.43 12.32 -8.78
C ASN A 120 15.68 10.87 -9.20
N ILE A 121 14.84 9.93 -8.75
CA ILE A 121 14.88 8.53 -9.14
C ILE A 121 13.77 8.31 -10.17
N ASP A 122 14.15 8.27 -11.43
CA ASP A 122 13.22 8.07 -12.54
C ASP A 122 12.72 6.62 -12.60
N LYS A 123 11.41 6.46 -12.75
CA LYS A 123 10.73 5.18 -12.96
C LYS A 123 9.40 5.44 -13.66
N ASP A 124 9.00 4.57 -14.59
CA ASP A 124 7.66 4.64 -15.17
C ASP A 124 6.59 4.28 -14.14
N TYR A 125 5.56 5.11 -14.03
CA TYR A 125 4.38 4.81 -13.23
C TYR A 125 3.17 5.66 -13.64
N ARG A 126 1.99 5.14 -13.29
CA ARG A 126 0.70 5.81 -13.48
C ARG A 126 -0.08 5.78 -12.18
N ILE A 127 -0.74 6.88 -11.86
CA ILE A 127 -1.55 7.05 -10.66
C ILE A 127 -2.86 7.69 -11.08
N ILE A 128 -3.98 7.13 -10.65
CA ILE A 128 -5.27 7.79 -10.76
C ILE A 128 -5.48 8.63 -9.51
N ILE A 129 -5.92 9.86 -9.71
CA ILE A 129 -6.30 10.76 -8.64
C ILE A 129 -7.81 11.01 -8.77
N GLU A 130 -8.56 10.77 -7.70
CA GLU A 130 -10.01 10.95 -7.64
C GLU A 130 -10.42 11.66 -6.35
N ALA A 131 -11.13 12.78 -6.45
CA ALA A 131 -11.71 13.51 -5.34
C ALA A 131 -13.04 12.88 -4.90
N VAL A 132 -13.18 12.65 -3.60
CA VAL A 132 -14.37 12.08 -2.96
C VAL A 132 -14.70 12.95 -1.74
N GLY A 133 -15.62 13.91 -1.91
CA GLY A 133 -15.86 14.93 -0.90
C GLY A 133 -14.66 15.86 -0.74
N SER A 134 -14.17 16.03 0.49
CA SER A 134 -12.94 16.78 0.79
C SER A 134 -11.66 15.97 0.54
N THR A 135 -11.76 14.64 0.53
CA THR A 135 -10.62 13.72 0.44
C THR A 135 -10.21 13.45 -1.01
N VAL A 136 -8.91 13.29 -1.27
CA VAL A 136 -8.39 12.89 -2.58
C VAL A 136 -7.73 11.51 -2.49
N PHE A 137 -8.25 10.57 -3.28
CA PHE A 137 -7.78 9.19 -3.38
C PHE A 137 -6.75 9.06 -4.50
N PHE A 138 -5.62 8.42 -4.17
CA PHE A 138 -4.52 8.13 -5.08
C PHE A 138 -4.47 6.62 -5.30
N VAL A 139 -5.01 6.17 -6.43
CA VAL A 139 -5.12 4.75 -6.77
C VAL A 139 -3.95 4.37 -7.66
N CYS A 140 -3.25 3.29 -7.32
CA CYS A 140 -2.25 2.71 -8.21
C CYS A 140 -2.94 2.25 -9.49
N TRP A 141 -2.38 2.57 -10.65
CA TRP A 141 -2.94 2.14 -11.92
C TRP A 141 -1.88 1.41 -12.75
N GLU A 142 -2.13 0.14 -12.99
CA GLU A 142 -1.34 -0.71 -13.87
C GLU A 142 -2.08 -0.89 -15.21
N ASN A 143 -1.42 -1.43 -16.24
CA ASN A 143 -2.07 -1.57 -17.55
C ASN A 143 -3.22 -2.58 -17.51
N SER A 144 -3.15 -3.53 -16.58
CA SER A 144 -4.20 -4.48 -16.24
C SER A 144 -4.27 -4.61 -14.71
N PRO A 145 -5.46 -4.80 -14.12
CA PRO A 145 -5.57 -5.19 -12.71
C PRO A 145 -4.80 -6.47 -12.37
N THR A 146 -4.55 -7.31 -13.37
CA THR A 146 -3.83 -8.58 -13.25
C THR A 146 -2.38 -8.49 -13.74
N GLU A 147 -1.82 -7.29 -13.85
CA GLU A 147 -0.44 -7.13 -14.29
C GLU A 147 0.52 -7.77 -13.28
N THR A 148 1.32 -8.72 -13.75
CA THR A 148 2.31 -9.43 -12.94
C THR A 148 3.68 -8.77 -12.99
N ILE A 149 4.50 -9.05 -11.99
CA ILE A 149 5.91 -8.70 -11.97
C ILE A 149 6.65 -9.75 -12.82
N PRO A 150 7.21 -9.38 -13.98
CA PRO A 150 7.88 -10.36 -14.84
C PRO A 150 9.21 -10.79 -14.24
N GLY A 151 9.52 -12.09 -14.34
CA GLY A 151 10.85 -12.62 -14.01
C GLY A 151 11.22 -12.48 -12.54
N VAL A 152 10.23 -12.59 -11.62
CA VAL A 152 10.51 -12.72 -10.19
C VAL A 152 11.44 -13.91 -9.98
N ARG A 153 12.57 -13.63 -9.32
CA ARG A 153 13.63 -14.56 -9.00
C ARG A 153 14.13 -14.27 -7.60
N GLY A 154 14.73 -15.28 -6.99
CA GLY A 154 15.15 -15.26 -5.60
C GLY A 154 14.09 -15.82 -4.66
N TYR A 155 14.09 -15.30 -3.45
CA TYR A 155 13.40 -15.91 -2.31
C TYR A 155 12.66 -14.83 -1.53
N GLY A 156 12.11 -13.84 -2.25
CA GLY A 156 11.41 -12.69 -1.70
C GLY A 156 10.04 -13.05 -1.14
N HIS A 157 9.47 -14.17 -1.56
CA HIS A 157 8.16 -14.64 -1.14
C HIS A 157 8.23 -15.96 -0.38
N THR A 158 8.99 -16.94 -0.89
CA THR A 158 9.14 -18.26 -0.23
C THR A 158 9.72 -18.14 1.18
N PHE A 159 10.68 -17.24 1.40
CA PHE A 159 11.29 -17.08 2.74
C PHE A 159 10.33 -16.47 3.77
N PRO A 160 9.60 -15.36 3.49
CA PRO A 160 8.52 -14.91 4.36
C PRO A 160 7.47 -15.97 4.63
N GLU A 161 7.02 -16.70 3.60
CA GLU A 161 6.02 -17.77 3.75
C GLU A 161 6.51 -18.90 4.67
N ALA A 162 7.78 -19.29 4.54
CA ALA A 162 8.38 -20.33 5.38
C ALA A 162 8.72 -19.84 6.81
N SER A 163 8.92 -18.53 7.00
CA SER A 163 9.37 -17.95 8.28
C SER A 163 8.25 -17.23 9.05
N THR A 164 7.01 -17.30 8.57
CA THR A 164 5.86 -16.68 9.23
C THR A 164 4.65 -17.61 9.25
N THR A 165 3.77 -17.44 10.23
CA THR A 165 2.57 -18.29 10.40
C THR A 165 1.32 -17.44 10.56
N TRP A 166 0.26 -17.77 9.82
CA TRP A 166 -1.07 -17.21 10.03
C TRP A 166 -1.73 -17.82 11.27
N GLU A 167 -2.18 -16.96 12.18
CA GLU A 167 -2.96 -17.40 13.35
C GLU A 167 -4.39 -17.79 12.98
N GLU A 168 -5.06 -18.53 13.87
CA GLU A 168 -6.37 -19.16 13.60
C GLU A 168 -7.44 -18.17 13.09
N GLY A 169 -7.52 -16.97 13.67
CA GLY A 169 -8.52 -15.95 13.27
C GLY A 169 -8.33 -15.34 11.87
N VAL A 170 -7.19 -15.60 11.23
CA VAL A 170 -6.85 -15.14 9.87
C VAL A 170 -6.24 -16.28 9.04
N LYS A 171 -6.50 -17.53 9.42
CA LYS A 171 -5.90 -18.69 8.75
C LYS A 171 -6.40 -18.82 7.32
N GLY A 172 -5.47 -19.15 6.43
CA GLY A 172 -5.75 -19.16 4.99
C GLY A 172 -5.74 -17.77 4.36
N SER A 173 -5.24 -16.75 5.08
CA SER A 173 -4.90 -15.47 4.47
C SER A 173 -3.75 -15.62 3.48
N GLU A 174 -3.74 -14.70 2.53
CA GLU A 174 -2.70 -14.58 1.52
C GLU A 174 -1.88 -13.31 1.74
N SER A 175 -2.57 -12.21 2.03
CA SER A 175 -1.95 -10.92 2.34
C SER A 175 -2.56 -10.31 3.59
N HIS A 176 -1.83 -9.34 4.14
CA HIS A 176 -2.32 -8.46 5.17
C HIS A 176 -2.15 -7.01 4.72
N GLN A 177 -3.17 -6.21 4.96
CA GLN A 177 -3.22 -4.80 4.64
C GLN A 177 -3.52 -3.98 5.88
N ARG A 178 -2.85 -2.82 5.97
CA ARG A 178 -2.98 -1.90 7.10
C ARG A 178 -3.10 -0.48 6.60
N MET A 179 -3.97 0.29 7.26
CA MET A 179 -4.17 1.70 6.99
C MET A 179 -3.63 2.49 8.18
N LEU A 180 -2.64 3.32 7.88
CA LEU A 180 -2.01 4.21 8.85
C LEU A 180 -2.62 5.60 8.69
N GLY A 181 -3.16 6.13 9.78
CA GLY A 181 -3.50 7.52 9.92
C GLY A 181 -2.30 8.31 10.38
N MET A 182 -1.93 9.34 9.64
CA MET A 182 -0.94 10.35 10.00
C MET A 182 -1.63 11.71 9.91
N LEU A 183 -1.15 12.71 10.66
CA LEU A 183 -1.74 14.05 10.57
C LEU A 183 -1.75 14.49 9.09
N SER A 184 -2.96 14.66 8.51
CA SER A 184 -3.27 14.99 7.10
C SER A 184 -3.10 13.91 6.00
N ALA A 185 -2.86 12.62 6.29
CA ALA A 185 -2.83 11.58 5.23
C ALA A 185 -3.11 10.15 5.74
N LEU A 186 -3.70 9.31 4.87
CA LEU A 186 -3.85 7.86 5.06
C LEU A 186 -2.98 7.06 4.09
N PHE A 187 -2.21 6.11 4.62
CA PHE A 187 -1.39 5.20 3.81
C PHE A 187 -1.78 3.74 3.99
N GLU A 188 -2.01 3.04 2.88
CA GLU A 188 -2.23 1.60 2.84
C GLU A 188 -0.93 0.85 2.53
N GLU A 189 -0.53 -0.06 3.40
CA GLU A 189 0.59 -0.98 3.15
C GLU A 189 0.09 -2.42 2.95
N SER A 190 0.79 -3.19 2.13
CA SER A 190 0.46 -4.58 1.82
C SER A 190 1.68 -5.50 1.90
N THR A 191 1.48 -6.72 2.39
CA THR A 191 2.40 -7.84 2.16
C THR A 191 2.00 -8.56 0.88
N VAL A 192 2.99 -8.91 0.03
CA VAL A 192 2.73 -9.51 -1.30
C VAL A 192 3.11 -10.99 -1.29
N THR A 193 2.20 -11.82 -1.77
CA THR A 193 2.34 -13.27 -1.99
C THR A 193 1.80 -13.62 -3.39
N SER A 194 2.01 -14.84 -3.86
CA SER A 194 1.63 -15.25 -5.23
C SER A 194 0.13 -15.51 -5.40
N HIS A 195 -0.43 -15.26 -6.60
CA HIS A 195 -1.87 -15.39 -6.86
C HIS A 195 -2.27 -15.58 -8.34
N ALA A 196 -3.49 -16.11 -8.59
CA ALA A 196 -4.17 -16.28 -9.88
C ALA A 196 -5.47 -15.45 -9.97
N PRO A 197 -5.65 -14.55 -10.95
CA PRO A 197 -6.64 -13.47 -10.89
C PRO A 197 -8.06 -13.92 -11.23
N GLU A 198 -9.10 -13.38 -10.55
CA GLU A 198 -10.51 -13.62 -10.90
C GLU A 198 -11.43 -12.43 -10.56
N ASP A 199 -12.35 -12.11 -11.47
CA ASP A 199 -13.33 -11.02 -11.38
C ASP A 199 -14.59 -11.52 -10.64
N LYS A 200 -15.01 -10.88 -9.53
CA LYS A 200 -16.15 -11.37 -8.72
C LYS A 200 -17.07 -10.26 -8.25
N GLU A 201 -18.37 -10.51 -8.46
CA GLU A 201 -19.43 -9.50 -8.34
C GLU A 201 -19.63 -8.94 -6.92
N HIS A 202 -19.12 -9.60 -5.85
CA HIS A 202 -19.35 -9.15 -4.48
C HIS A 202 -18.15 -9.38 -3.53
N LEU A 203 -17.75 -8.31 -2.83
CA LEU A 203 -16.82 -8.35 -1.69
C LEU A 203 -17.53 -8.91 -0.44
N VAL A 204 -17.02 -10.01 0.09
CA VAL A 204 -17.51 -10.64 1.32
C VAL A 204 -16.62 -10.23 2.49
N ILE A 205 -17.24 -9.78 3.58
CA ILE A 205 -16.53 -9.30 4.77
C ILE A 205 -16.79 -10.25 5.94
N GLN A 206 -15.74 -10.74 6.56
CA GLN A 206 -15.79 -11.59 7.75
C GLN A 206 -15.10 -10.90 8.93
N THR A 207 -15.47 -11.29 10.15
CA THR A 207 -14.79 -10.87 11.38
C THR A 207 -13.91 -11.99 11.90
N GLY A 208 -12.68 -11.67 12.29
CA GLY A 208 -11.73 -12.69 12.72
C GLY A 208 -10.53 -12.15 13.49
N GLY A 209 -9.56 -11.58 12.78
CA GLY A 209 -8.26 -11.18 13.32
C GLY A 209 -8.29 -10.13 14.44
N GLN A 210 -7.13 -9.50 14.69
CA GLN A 210 -6.99 -8.52 15.76
C GLN A 210 -6.10 -7.37 15.31
N SER A 211 -6.34 -6.17 15.85
CA SER A 211 -5.43 -5.05 15.67
C SER A 211 -4.06 -5.38 16.29
N VAL A 212 -3.00 -5.13 15.52
CA VAL A 212 -1.61 -5.31 15.96
C VAL A 212 -0.94 -3.95 16.01
N SER A 213 -0.24 -3.64 17.11
CA SER A 213 0.50 -2.38 17.28
C SER A 213 1.48 -2.16 16.13
N GLN A 214 1.63 -0.90 15.69
CA GLN A 214 2.61 -0.54 14.67
C GLN A 214 4.04 -0.89 15.09
N SER A 215 4.35 -0.81 16.39
CA SER A 215 5.67 -1.18 16.93
C SER A 215 6.00 -2.68 16.83
N SER A 216 5.02 -3.54 16.52
CA SER A 216 5.20 -4.98 16.35
C SER A 216 5.34 -5.40 14.88
N ILE A 217 5.15 -4.48 13.94
CA ILE A 217 5.28 -4.75 12.50
C ILE A 217 6.75 -4.65 12.08
N PHE A 218 7.16 -5.52 11.18
CA PHE A 218 8.50 -5.53 10.61
C PHE A 218 8.44 -5.56 9.08
N ASN A 219 9.46 -4.97 8.46
CA ASN A 219 9.74 -5.12 7.05
C ASN A 219 10.76 -6.27 6.90
N LEU A 220 10.59 -7.09 5.87
CA LEU A 220 11.47 -8.23 5.61
C LEU A 220 12.02 -8.11 4.19
N LYS A 221 13.34 -8.23 4.06
CA LYS A 221 14.01 -8.28 2.77
C LYS A 221 14.94 -9.47 2.67
N THR A 222 14.95 -10.10 1.49
CA THR A 222 15.92 -11.13 1.14
C THR A 222 16.90 -10.64 0.08
N ARG A 223 18.15 -11.09 0.20
CA ARG A 223 19.24 -10.77 -0.73
C ARG A 223 20.18 -11.96 -0.89
N SER A 224 20.77 -12.12 -2.07
CA SER A 224 21.89 -13.05 -2.22
C SER A 224 23.04 -12.61 -1.32
N PHE A 225 23.74 -13.56 -0.69
CA PHE A 225 24.94 -13.31 0.10
C PHE A 225 26.04 -12.58 -0.68
N ARG A 226 26.02 -12.67 -2.02
CA ARG A 226 26.90 -11.91 -2.92
C ARG A 226 26.70 -10.39 -2.81
N ARG A 227 25.55 -9.93 -2.30
CA ARG A 227 25.21 -8.51 -2.08
C ARG A 227 25.33 -8.09 -0.62
N LYS A 228 26.03 -8.87 0.23
CA LYS A 228 26.13 -8.58 1.68
C LYS A 228 26.80 -7.25 2.03
N ASP A 229 27.65 -6.77 1.14
CA ASP A 229 28.42 -5.54 1.31
C ASP A 229 27.71 -4.31 0.67
N ASP A 230 26.56 -4.52 0.01
CA ASP A 230 25.74 -3.44 -0.54
C ASP A 230 24.98 -2.70 0.57
N ASN A 231 24.64 -1.43 0.33
CA ASN A 231 23.81 -0.64 1.25
C ASN A 231 22.31 -0.98 1.14
N ILE A 232 21.96 -2.22 1.49
CA ILE A 232 20.58 -2.72 1.39
C ILE A 232 19.62 -1.93 2.30
N LEU A 233 20.05 -1.56 3.51
CA LEU A 233 19.22 -0.76 4.41
C LEU A 233 18.89 0.59 3.77
N GLY A 234 19.90 1.30 3.24
CA GLY A 234 19.70 2.60 2.59
C GLY A 234 18.75 2.58 1.39
N GLU A 235 18.68 1.47 0.66
CA GLU A 235 17.70 1.26 -0.43
C GLU A 235 16.25 1.20 0.11
N GLU A 236 16.05 0.66 1.33
CA GLU A 236 14.73 0.43 1.94
C GLU A 236 14.25 1.56 2.86
N LEU A 237 15.15 2.40 3.37
CA LEU A 237 14.81 3.54 4.25
C LEU A 237 13.66 4.44 3.73
N PRO A 238 13.58 4.80 2.43
CA PRO A 238 12.45 5.59 1.93
C PRO A 238 11.10 4.89 2.11
N ARG A 239 11.05 3.56 1.90
CA ARG A 239 9.83 2.76 2.09
C ARG A 239 9.49 2.65 3.57
N MET A 240 10.49 2.47 4.42
CA MET A 240 10.34 2.41 5.88
C MET A 240 9.83 3.75 6.45
N TRP A 241 10.28 4.87 5.89
CA TRP A 241 9.76 6.19 6.23
C TRP A 241 8.29 6.35 5.81
N VAL A 242 7.89 5.94 4.60
CA VAL A 242 6.46 6.00 4.21
C VAL A 242 5.59 5.09 5.07
N SER A 243 6.04 3.87 5.37
CA SER A 243 5.30 2.87 6.15
C SER A 243 5.38 3.07 7.66
N GLN A 244 6.28 3.93 8.14
CA GLN A 244 6.60 4.08 9.57
C GLN A 244 6.88 2.74 10.27
N ILE A 245 7.57 1.84 9.57
CA ILE A 245 8.04 0.55 10.12
C ILE A 245 9.52 0.69 10.44
N SER A 246 9.88 0.46 11.71
CA SER A 246 11.27 0.54 12.20
C SER A 246 11.89 -0.82 12.49
N ASN A 247 11.12 -1.91 12.57
CA ASN A 247 11.70 -3.24 12.69
C ASN A 247 12.05 -3.76 11.29
N PHE A 248 13.29 -4.20 11.08
CA PHE A 248 13.78 -4.69 9.80
C PHE A 248 14.42 -6.07 9.96
N ILE A 249 14.00 -7.00 9.11
CA ILE A 249 14.60 -8.32 8.97
C ILE A 249 15.30 -8.39 7.61
N LEU A 250 16.62 -8.51 7.62
CA LEU A 250 17.42 -8.71 6.42
C LEU A 250 17.99 -10.13 6.41
N ALA A 251 17.55 -10.95 5.47
CA ALA A 251 17.94 -12.34 5.36
C ALA A 251 18.78 -12.57 4.10
N PHE A 252 20.02 -13.00 4.28
CA PHE A 252 20.91 -13.35 3.18
C PHE A 252 20.86 -14.85 2.87
N HIS A 253 20.86 -15.17 1.57
CA HIS A 253 20.86 -16.55 1.10
C HIS A 253 22.01 -16.88 0.16
N GLU A 254 22.43 -18.14 0.20
CA GLU A 254 23.25 -18.78 -0.82
C GLU A 254 22.38 -19.86 -1.49
N ASP A 255 21.82 -19.53 -2.66
CA ASP A 255 20.97 -20.45 -3.44
C ASP A 255 19.90 -21.18 -2.60
N GLY A 256 19.10 -20.39 -1.87
CA GLY A 256 17.96 -20.86 -1.06
C GLY A 256 18.31 -21.24 0.38
N LEU A 257 19.60 -21.29 0.73
CA LEU A 257 20.06 -21.51 2.10
C LEU A 257 20.25 -20.19 2.85
N PHE A 258 19.48 -19.97 3.92
CA PHE A 258 19.51 -18.73 4.72
C PHE A 258 20.31 -18.90 6.01
N ASN A 259 21.58 -18.52 5.99
CA ASN A 259 22.50 -18.66 7.14
C ASN A 259 22.75 -17.35 7.91
N ASP A 260 22.31 -16.21 7.36
CA ASP A 260 22.53 -14.88 7.96
C ASP A 260 21.21 -14.11 7.92
N VAL A 261 20.46 -14.19 9.03
CA VAL A 261 19.21 -13.47 9.24
C VAL A 261 19.43 -12.43 10.33
N ARG A 262 19.34 -11.16 9.95
CA ARG A 262 19.60 -10.01 10.83
C ARG A 262 18.27 -9.38 11.20
N VAL A 263 17.99 -9.31 12.50
CA VAL A 263 16.83 -8.60 13.06
C VAL A 263 17.33 -7.29 13.66
N GLN A 264 16.81 -6.17 13.18
CA GLN A 264 17.33 -4.84 13.48
C GLN A 264 16.18 -3.89 13.82
N ASP A 265 16.36 -3.01 14.81
CA ASP A 265 15.56 -1.79 14.98
C ASP A 265 16.32 -0.66 14.29
N VAL A 266 15.74 -0.11 13.22
CA VAL A 266 16.35 0.91 12.36
C VAL A 266 15.72 2.30 12.53
N ARG A 267 15.08 2.54 13.68
CA ARG A 267 14.38 3.81 13.96
C ARG A 267 15.31 5.03 13.86
N GLU A 268 16.55 4.91 14.30
CA GLU A 268 17.50 6.04 14.25
C GLU A 268 17.96 6.30 12.81
N GLU A 269 18.15 5.26 12.01
CA GLU A 269 18.49 5.36 10.58
C GLU A 269 17.37 6.01 9.78
N VAL A 270 16.10 5.70 10.09
CA VAL A 270 14.93 6.38 9.48
C VAL A 270 14.90 7.88 9.82
N LYS A 271 15.21 8.25 11.08
CA LYS A 271 15.30 9.67 11.49
C LYS A 271 16.45 10.40 10.80
N ILE A 272 17.61 9.76 10.68
CA ILE A 272 18.76 10.32 9.96
C ILE A 272 18.38 10.53 8.50
N TRP A 273 17.76 9.53 7.86
CA TRP A 273 17.29 9.63 6.48
C TRP A 273 16.28 10.77 6.30
N GLU A 274 15.30 10.93 7.19
CA GLU A 274 14.33 12.04 7.13
C GLU A 274 15.05 13.39 7.13
N LYS A 275 16.03 13.57 8.02
CA LYS A 275 16.83 14.79 8.12
C LYS A 275 17.69 15.04 6.87
N GLU A 276 18.30 14.00 6.32
CA GLU A 276 19.09 14.11 5.08
C GLU A 276 18.23 14.41 3.85
N GLN A 277 16.96 14.03 3.87
CA GLN A 277 16.02 14.20 2.75
C GLN A 277 15.08 15.41 2.90
N GLU A 278 15.30 16.29 3.87
CA GLU A 278 14.42 17.42 4.22
C GLU A 278 13.98 18.26 3.00
N ASN A 279 14.90 18.60 2.10
CA ASN A 279 14.58 19.32 0.87
C ASN A 279 13.63 18.52 -0.06
N SER A 280 13.92 17.23 -0.25
CA SER A 280 13.09 16.33 -1.06
C SER A 280 11.71 16.12 -0.43
N LEU A 281 11.63 16.09 0.91
CA LEU A 281 10.38 15.98 1.64
C LEU A 281 9.55 17.26 1.54
N ARG A 282 10.17 18.45 1.53
CA ARG A 282 9.48 19.72 1.23
C ARG A 282 8.85 19.72 -0.15
N GLN A 283 9.60 19.25 -1.16
CA GLN A 283 9.08 19.05 -2.51
C GLN A 283 7.95 18.01 -2.53
N PHE A 284 8.10 16.90 -1.80
CA PHE A 284 7.08 15.86 -1.70
C PHE A 284 5.75 16.41 -1.15
N ALA A 285 5.81 17.13 -0.03
CA ALA A 285 4.62 17.74 0.58
C ALA A 285 3.99 18.79 -0.33
N ALA A 286 4.80 19.59 -1.04
CA ALA A 286 4.31 20.57 -2.01
C ALA A 286 3.60 19.88 -3.19
N LEU A 287 4.17 18.78 -3.70
CA LEU A 287 3.58 17.98 -4.78
C LEU A 287 2.23 17.41 -4.35
N LEU A 288 2.15 16.80 -3.16
CA LEU A 288 0.89 16.25 -2.63
C LEU A 288 -0.19 17.33 -2.54
N LYS A 289 0.13 18.50 -1.94
CA LYS A 289 -0.81 19.63 -1.85
C LYS A 289 -1.27 20.12 -3.22
N PHE A 290 -0.36 20.18 -4.19
CA PHE A 290 -0.69 20.60 -5.55
C PHE A 290 -1.61 19.60 -6.24
N LEU A 291 -1.33 18.29 -6.13
CA LEU A 291 -2.17 17.25 -6.70
C LEU A 291 -3.57 17.26 -6.09
N THR A 292 -3.68 17.41 -4.77
CA THR A 292 -4.95 17.54 -4.06
C THR A 292 -5.74 18.77 -4.53
N ALA A 293 -5.09 19.95 -4.55
CA ALA A 293 -5.75 21.18 -5.01
C ALA A 293 -6.16 21.11 -6.48
N PHE A 294 -5.33 20.47 -7.33
CA PHE A 294 -5.66 20.26 -8.74
C PHE A 294 -6.86 19.34 -8.90
N ALA A 295 -6.97 18.25 -8.13
CA ALA A 295 -8.13 17.37 -8.14
C ALA A 295 -9.42 18.12 -7.72
N GLN A 296 -9.36 18.84 -6.60
CA GLN A 296 -10.49 19.57 -6.03
C GLN A 296 -10.95 20.74 -6.91
N GLY A 297 -10.06 21.34 -7.70
CA GLY A 297 -10.39 22.41 -8.63
C GLY A 297 -11.07 21.95 -9.92
N ARG A 298 -11.14 20.63 -10.18
CA ARG A 298 -11.75 20.08 -11.39
C ARG A 298 -13.22 19.77 -11.20
N ALA A 299 -14.01 20.01 -12.25
CA ALA A 299 -15.44 19.72 -12.24
C ALA A 299 -15.75 18.21 -12.16
N ASP A 300 -14.90 17.36 -12.74
CA ASP A 300 -15.02 15.90 -12.70
C ASP A 300 -14.23 15.26 -11.54
N GLY A 301 -13.44 16.05 -10.81
CA GLY A 301 -12.73 15.62 -9.60
C GLY A 301 -11.62 14.59 -9.81
N TRP A 302 -11.29 14.21 -11.04
CA TRP A 302 -10.40 13.08 -11.30
C TRP A 302 -9.50 13.29 -12.53
N PHE A 303 -8.32 12.65 -12.51
CA PHE A 303 -7.34 12.69 -13.59
C PHE A 303 -6.25 11.63 -13.39
N GLU A 304 -5.44 11.41 -14.43
CA GLU A 304 -4.27 10.54 -14.37
C GLU A 304 -2.98 11.37 -14.18
N VAL A 305 -2.08 10.90 -13.33
CA VAL A 305 -0.68 11.33 -13.27
C VAL A 305 0.19 10.25 -13.90
N VAL A 306 0.97 10.62 -14.91
CA VAL A 306 1.95 9.75 -15.57
C VAL A 306 3.34 10.31 -15.37
N HIS A 307 4.26 9.45 -14.93
CA HIS A 307 5.69 9.68 -15.04
C HIS A 307 6.28 8.71 -16.06
N ASP A 308 7.08 9.26 -16.96
CA ASP A 308 7.81 8.52 -17.99
C ASP A 308 9.29 8.87 -17.88
N GLU A 309 10.15 7.86 -17.84
CA GLU A 309 11.60 7.97 -17.62
C GLU A 309 12.30 8.86 -18.66
N GLU A 310 11.79 8.91 -19.90
CA GLU A 310 12.36 9.75 -20.95
C GLU A 310 12.02 11.22 -20.72
N SER A 311 10.75 11.50 -20.39
CA SER A 311 10.24 12.85 -20.25
C SER A 311 10.69 13.54 -18.96
N LYS A 312 10.95 12.78 -17.88
CA LYS A 312 11.37 13.26 -16.54
C LYS A 312 10.47 14.35 -15.95
N ILE A 313 9.21 14.39 -16.41
CA ILE A 313 8.18 15.31 -15.96
C ILE A 313 6.96 14.50 -15.55
N LEU A 314 6.18 15.01 -14.59
CA LEU A 314 4.85 14.48 -14.34
C LEU A 314 3.87 15.12 -15.31
N GLN A 315 3.10 14.27 -15.98
CA GLN A 315 2.10 14.66 -16.95
C GLN A 315 0.72 14.35 -16.37
N PHE A 316 -0.18 15.33 -16.42
CA PHE A 316 -1.55 15.15 -15.97
C PHE A 316 -2.41 14.93 -17.21
N ARG A 317 -3.14 13.82 -17.27
CA ARG A 317 -3.89 13.41 -18.45
C ARG A 317 -5.35 13.18 -18.10
N GLU A 318 -6.21 13.34 -19.11
CA GLU A 318 -7.61 12.94 -18.98
C GLU A 318 -7.67 11.41 -18.88
N LEU A 319 -8.58 10.92 -18.05
CA LEU A 319 -8.82 9.49 -17.92
C LEU A 319 -9.72 9.01 -19.06
N ASP A 320 -9.45 7.81 -19.56
CA ASP A 320 -10.38 7.13 -20.45
C ASP A 320 -11.65 6.73 -19.67
N LYS A 321 -12.78 6.62 -20.37
CA LYS A 321 -14.09 6.37 -19.75
C LYS A 321 -14.23 5.00 -19.10
N ASN A 322 -13.33 4.06 -19.43
CA ASN A 322 -13.36 2.67 -18.97
C ASN A 322 -12.47 2.41 -17.73
N VAL A 323 -12.04 3.46 -17.04
CA VAL A 323 -11.18 3.34 -15.86
C VAL A 323 -12.03 3.06 -14.61
N ASN A 324 -11.64 2.03 -13.85
CA ASN A 324 -12.30 1.66 -12.59
C ASN A 324 -12.17 2.78 -11.56
N ARG A 325 -13.22 2.97 -10.74
CA ARG A 325 -13.25 3.99 -9.70
C ARG A 325 -12.54 3.50 -8.43
N ALA A 326 -12.09 4.42 -7.59
CA ALA A 326 -11.50 4.07 -6.29
C ALA A 326 -12.50 3.28 -5.42
N LEU A 327 -13.77 3.72 -5.42
CA LEU A 327 -14.84 3.24 -4.54
C LEU A 327 -16.18 3.16 -5.28
N PRO A 328 -17.12 2.31 -4.83
CA PRO A 328 -18.51 2.35 -5.29
C PRO A 328 -19.20 3.63 -4.79
N GLU A 329 -20.21 4.09 -5.53
CA GLU A 329 -20.86 5.39 -5.26
C GLU A 329 -21.46 5.48 -3.84
N SER A 330 -22.09 4.40 -3.37
CA SER A 330 -22.64 4.33 -2.01
C SER A 330 -21.57 4.51 -0.92
N LEU A 331 -20.35 4.02 -1.16
CA LEU A 331 -19.24 4.15 -0.21
C LEU A 331 -18.58 5.53 -0.30
N LYS A 332 -18.61 6.17 -1.48
CA LYS A 332 -18.22 7.58 -1.62
C LYS A 332 -19.15 8.49 -0.83
N GLU A 333 -20.47 8.33 -0.98
CA GLU A 333 -21.47 9.10 -0.22
C GLU A 333 -21.29 8.91 1.30
N ARG A 334 -21.07 7.65 1.73
CA ARG A 334 -20.79 7.32 3.12
C ARG A 334 -19.51 7.99 3.63
N TRP A 335 -18.43 7.94 2.83
CA TRP A 335 -17.16 8.59 3.15
C TRP A 335 -17.31 10.11 3.27
N SER A 336 -17.93 10.77 2.27
CA SER A 336 -18.10 12.23 2.22
C SER A 336 -19.08 12.79 3.24
N SER A 337 -20.01 11.96 3.73
CA SER A 337 -20.94 12.37 4.80
C SER A 337 -20.34 12.25 6.20
N GLY A 338 -19.15 11.63 6.35
CA GLY A 338 -18.61 11.29 7.66
C GLY A 338 -19.39 10.18 8.37
N SER A 339 -20.20 9.42 7.64
CA SER A 339 -21.08 8.41 8.22
C SER A 339 -20.38 7.07 8.37
N THR A 340 -20.41 6.50 9.58
CA THR A 340 -19.88 5.17 9.86
C THR A 340 -20.97 4.08 9.81
N ALA A 341 -22.24 4.43 9.60
CA ALA A 341 -23.33 3.47 9.52
C ALA A 341 -23.14 2.50 8.33
N ALA A 342 -23.06 1.20 8.60
CA ALA A 342 -22.93 0.19 7.55
C ALA A 342 -24.20 0.13 6.69
N VAL A 343 -24.04 0.15 5.36
CA VAL A 343 -25.11 -0.30 4.46
C VAL A 343 -25.23 -1.80 4.67
N VAL A 344 -26.44 -2.30 4.91
CA VAL A 344 -26.72 -3.74 4.97
C VAL A 344 -26.49 -4.32 3.57
N LEU A 345 -25.25 -4.72 3.29
CA LEU A 345 -24.93 -5.58 2.15
C LEU A 345 -25.57 -6.93 2.45
N GLY A 346 -26.55 -7.34 1.63
CA GLY A 346 -27.33 -8.56 1.84
C GLY A 346 -26.41 -9.75 2.11
N GLY A 347 -26.40 -10.21 3.35
CA GLY A 347 -25.60 -11.34 3.78
C GLY A 347 -26.11 -12.61 3.12
N ILE A 348 -25.22 -13.34 2.45
CA ILE A 348 -25.47 -14.74 2.13
C ILE A 348 -25.48 -15.49 3.48
N SER A 349 -26.57 -16.22 3.74
CA SER A 349 -26.80 -16.99 4.97
C SER A 349 -25.67 -17.99 5.20
N SER A 350 -25.40 -18.30 6.46
CA SER A 350 -24.43 -19.33 6.89
C SER A 350 -24.80 -20.77 6.48
N ASP A 351 -25.84 -20.97 5.67
CA ASP A 351 -26.40 -22.28 5.35
C ASP A 351 -25.87 -22.87 4.02
N ASP A 352 -25.07 -22.13 3.24
CA ASP A 352 -24.56 -22.59 1.93
C ASP A 352 -23.14 -23.20 1.96
N TRP A 353 -22.64 -23.59 3.14
CA TRP A 353 -21.37 -24.31 3.25
C TRP A 353 -21.53 -25.80 2.87
N VAL A 354 -21.27 -26.14 1.62
CA VAL A 354 -20.99 -27.54 1.23
C VAL A 354 -19.49 -27.76 1.30
N GLU A 355 -19.04 -28.59 2.25
CA GLU A 355 -17.66 -29.07 2.30
C GLU A 355 -17.31 -29.80 1.00
N ALA A 356 -16.17 -29.42 0.38
CA ALA A 356 -15.64 -30.18 -0.75
C ALA A 356 -15.16 -31.57 -0.28
N PRO A 357 -15.34 -32.64 -1.08
CA PRO A 357 -14.95 -33.98 -0.68
C PRO A 357 -13.43 -34.10 -0.52
N LYS A 358 -13.03 -34.93 0.45
CA LYS A 358 -11.64 -35.20 0.87
C LYS A 358 -10.68 -35.59 -0.25
#